data_AF-A0A5C5TVD4-F1
#
_entry.id   AF-A0A5C5TVD4-F1
#
_cell.length_a   1.000
_cell.length_b   1.000
_cell.length_c   1.000
_cell.angle_alpha   90.00
_cell.angle_beta   90.00
_cell.angle_gamma   90.00
#
_symmetry.space_group_name_H-M   'P 1'
#
loop_
_entity.id
_entity.type
_entity.pdbx_description
1 polymer ?
#
loop_
_entity_poly.entity_id
_entity_poly.type
_entity_poly.pdbx_seq_one_letter_code
_entity_poly.pdbx_strand_id
1 'polypeptide(L)'
;MIHLSRIGRLAAASLLVLAIAACGGTADDADGRRATSVAGLPDGRVSEGEILANAKGPATGQSCIDCHGEDGNAPLDDSYPRIGGQYADYLAHALHQYREGRREHALMSQQAAHLTDQQIADLAAYFGSRPTQLRDLHGVH
;
A
#
# COMPACT_ATOMS: atom_id res chain seq x y z
N MET A 1 58.08 -23.15 40.91
CA MET A 1 58.18 -24.14 42.01
C MET A 1 56.76 -24.39 42.51
N ILE A 2 56.11 -25.55 42.50
CA ILE A 2 56.47 -26.98 42.36
C ILE A 2 55.13 -27.72 42.09
N HIS A 3 55.13 -28.72 41.18
CA HIS A 3 54.25 -29.91 41.03
C HIS A 3 52.71 -29.78 41.06
N LEU A 4 51.89 -30.69 40.52
CA LEU A 4 51.94 -31.77 39.51
C LEU A 4 50.58 -32.48 39.65
N SER A 5 49.92 -32.72 38.53
CA SER A 5 48.99 -33.80 38.18
C SER A 5 48.27 -34.59 39.29
N ARG A 6 46.96 -34.85 39.05
CA ARG A 6 46.47 -36.23 38.92
C ARG A 6 45.13 -36.33 38.19
N ILE A 7 45.15 -37.23 37.22
CA ILE A 7 44.09 -37.72 36.35
C ILE A 7 43.34 -38.83 37.10
N GLY A 8 42.01 -38.89 36.95
CA GLY A 8 41.17 -40.06 37.21
C GLY A 8 39.82 -39.86 36.50
N ARG A 9 39.64 -40.28 35.25
CA ARG A 9 39.21 -41.60 34.74
C ARG A 9 37.81 -42.05 35.20
N LEU A 10 36.91 -42.13 34.18
CA LEU A 10 35.85 -43.14 33.96
C LEU A 10 34.59 -42.98 34.85
N ALA A 11 33.33 -43.14 34.43
CA ALA A 11 32.73 -43.71 33.23
C ALA A 11 31.23 -43.30 33.12
N ALA A 12 30.65 -43.55 31.94
CA ALA A 12 29.25 -43.93 31.68
C ALA A 12 28.15 -42.86 31.87
N ALA A 13 27.61 -42.39 30.74
CA ALA A 13 26.31 -42.84 30.22
C ALA A 13 25.15 -42.19 31.00
N SER A 14 24.42 -41.24 30.42
CA SER A 14 23.32 -41.63 29.54
C SER A 14 22.98 -40.52 28.55
N LEU A 15 22.90 -40.92 27.28
CA LEU A 15 22.25 -40.15 26.22
C LEU A 15 20.78 -39.95 26.57
N LEU A 16 20.31 -38.70 26.61
CA LEU A 16 18.97 -38.38 26.15
C LEU A 16 19.13 -37.38 25.01
N VAL A 17 19.32 -37.93 23.81
CA VAL A 17 19.23 -37.18 22.57
C VAL A 17 17.74 -36.93 22.33
N LEU A 18 17.28 -35.73 22.67
CA LEU A 18 16.00 -35.24 22.18
C LEU A 18 16.24 -34.72 20.76
N ALA A 19 16.15 -35.62 19.79
CA ALA A 19 16.10 -35.28 18.39
C ALA A 19 14.76 -34.60 18.10
N ILE A 20 14.71 -33.28 18.30
CA ILE A 20 13.65 -32.45 17.70
C ILE A 20 13.98 -32.40 16.21
N ALA A 21 13.24 -33.19 15.43
CA ALA A 21 13.22 -33.13 13.98
C ALA A 21 12.69 -31.74 13.55
N ALA A 22 13.59 -30.77 13.47
CA ALA A 22 13.38 -29.56 12.70
C ALA A 22 13.54 -29.93 11.23
N CYS A 23 12.45 -30.37 10.61
CA CYS A 23 12.39 -30.51 9.16
C CYS A 23 12.60 -29.13 8.52
N GLY A 24 13.74 -29.02 7.84
CA GLY A 24 14.05 -28.19 6.68
C GLY A 24 13.15 -27.01 6.35
N GLY A 25 13.77 -25.83 6.37
CA GLY A 25 13.27 -24.60 5.78
C GLY A 25 14.23 -23.43 6.00
N THR A 26 15.45 -23.50 5.46
CA THR A 26 16.22 -22.30 5.14
C THR A 26 15.82 -21.86 3.74
N ALA A 27 14.92 -20.90 3.66
CA ALA A 27 14.66 -20.09 2.48
C ALA A 27 14.03 -18.78 2.95
N ASP A 28 14.54 -17.68 2.42
CA ASP A 28 14.01 -16.35 2.56
C ASP A 28 12.53 -16.27 2.15
N ASP A 29 11.61 -16.12 3.12
CA ASP A 29 10.25 -15.69 2.82
C ASP A 29 10.16 -14.17 3.02
N ALA A 30 10.75 -13.46 2.06
CA ALA A 30 10.13 -12.24 1.58
C ALA A 30 8.79 -12.61 0.92
N ASP A 31 7.77 -11.80 1.22
CA ASP A 31 6.41 -11.81 0.67
C ASP A 31 5.33 -12.59 1.47
N GLY A 32 4.22 -11.92 1.73
CA GLY A 32 3.12 -12.45 2.56
C GLY A 32 2.25 -11.39 3.26
N ARG A 33 2.47 -10.09 3.00
CA ARG A 33 1.49 -9.06 3.37
C ARG A 33 0.45 -8.94 2.24
N ARG A 34 -0.62 -9.70 2.46
CA ARG A 34 -2.00 -9.58 1.91
C ARG A 34 -2.22 -8.30 1.10
N ALA A 35 -2.26 -8.43 -0.22
CA ALA A 35 -2.97 -7.46 -1.05
C ALA A 35 -4.45 -7.47 -0.64
N THR A 36 -4.98 -6.32 -0.22
CA THR A 36 -6.34 -6.18 0.33
C THR A 36 -7.31 -5.52 -0.61
N SER A 37 -6.80 -4.85 -1.66
CA SER A 37 -7.62 -4.20 -2.69
C SER A 37 -7.79 -5.06 -3.94
N VAL A 38 -8.84 -4.78 -4.71
CA VAL A 38 -9.11 -5.43 -6.01
C VAL A 38 -7.98 -5.29 -7.04
N ALA A 39 -7.10 -4.29 -6.84
CA ALA A 39 -5.96 -4.02 -7.70
C ALA A 39 -4.66 -4.70 -7.21
N GLY A 40 -4.69 -5.51 -6.15
CA GLY A 40 -3.49 -6.15 -5.62
C GLY A 40 -2.61 -5.22 -4.76
N LEU A 41 -3.11 -4.03 -4.42
CA LEU A 41 -2.34 -2.99 -3.71
C LEU A 41 -2.36 -3.19 -2.19
N PRO A 42 -1.34 -2.68 -1.47
CA PRO A 42 -1.30 -2.71 0.00
C PRO A 42 -2.42 -1.87 0.64
N ASP A 43 -2.57 -1.97 1.96
CA ASP A 43 -3.47 -1.11 2.72
C ASP A 43 -3.06 0.36 2.62
N GLY A 44 -4.03 1.23 2.34
CA GLY A 44 -3.81 2.67 2.25
C GLY A 44 -3.79 3.38 3.60
N ARG A 45 -2.90 4.36 3.75
CA ARG A 45 -2.77 5.22 4.92
C ARG A 45 -3.36 6.59 4.63
N VAL A 46 -4.49 6.89 5.27
CA VAL A 46 -5.24 8.13 5.05
C VAL A 46 -4.39 9.40 5.26
N SER A 47 -3.56 9.43 6.31
CA SER A 47 -2.71 10.60 6.61
C SER A 47 -1.65 10.86 5.54
N GLU A 48 -1.02 9.79 5.04
CA GLU A 48 -0.03 9.91 3.96
C GLU A 48 -0.69 10.29 2.63
N GLY A 49 -1.90 9.77 2.39
CA GLY A 49 -2.70 10.12 1.23
C GLY A 49 -3.10 11.59 1.23
N GLU A 50 -3.43 12.15 2.40
CA GLU A 50 -3.71 13.58 2.55
C GLU A 50 -2.49 14.44 2.21
N ILE A 51 -1.31 14.10 2.78
CA ILE A 51 -0.06 14.79 2.49
C ILE A 51 0.24 14.75 0.98
N LEU A 52 0.09 13.58 0.37
CA LEU A 52 0.35 13.38 -1.05
C LEU A 52 -0.66 14.09 -1.95
N ALA A 53 -1.94 14.11 -1.57
CA ALA A 53 -2.99 14.80 -2.33
C ALA A 53 -2.75 16.32 -2.44
N ASN A 54 -2.10 16.90 -1.43
CA ASN A 54 -1.70 18.31 -1.36
C ASN A 54 -0.33 18.58 -2.02
N ALA A 55 0.48 17.55 -2.25
CA ALA A 55 1.81 17.69 -2.81
C ALA A 55 1.77 17.82 -4.33
N LYS A 56 2.60 18.71 -4.88
CA LYS A 56 2.73 18.88 -6.33
C LYS A 56 3.54 17.75 -6.94
N GLY A 57 2.98 17.07 -7.93
CA GLY A 57 3.62 15.97 -8.64
C GLY A 57 4.72 16.46 -9.59
N PRO A 58 5.80 15.66 -9.80
CA PRO A 58 6.93 16.06 -10.64
C PRO A 58 6.61 16.11 -12.13
N ALA A 59 5.58 15.37 -12.59
CA ALA A 59 5.22 15.31 -14.01
C ALA A 59 4.50 16.59 -14.50
N THR A 60 3.68 17.19 -13.64
CA THR A 60 2.76 18.28 -14.03
C THR A 60 2.95 19.55 -13.20
N GLY A 61 3.62 19.47 -12.06
CA GLY A 61 3.72 20.57 -11.08
C GLY A 61 2.39 20.87 -10.37
N GLN A 62 1.39 19.99 -10.48
CA GLN A 62 0.08 20.13 -9.82
C GLN A 62 -0.15 19.02 -8.80
N SER A 63 -0.91 19.35 -7.78
CA SER A 63 -1.42 18.43 -6.77
C SER A 63 -2.78 17.86 -7.19
N CYS A 64 -3.25 16.82 -6.49
CA CYS A 64 -4.55 16.22 -6.77
C CYS A 64 -5.69 17.22 -6.49
N ILE A 65 -5.54 17.98 -5.40
CA ILE A 65 -6.57 18.92 -4.95
C ILE A 65 -6.68 20.16 -5.83
N ASP A 66 -5.63 20.50 -6.61
CA ASP A 66 -5.66 21.65 -7.53
C ASP A 66 -6.76 21.50 -8.60
N CYS A 67 -7.11 20.26 -8.96
CA CYS A 67 -8.15 19.97 -9.95
C CYS A 67 -9.43 19.39 -9.34
N HIS A 68 -9.33 18.58 -8.29
CA HIS A 68 -10.46 17.86 -7.71
C HIS A 68 -11.07 18.54 -6.47
N GLY A 69 -10.40 19.57 -5.91
CA GLY A 69 -10.75 20.23 -4.66
C GLY A 69 -10.13 19.55 -3.43
N GLU A 70 -10.09 20.27 -2.31
CA GLU A 70 -9.41 19.89 -1.05
C GLU A 70 -9.78 18.48 -0.55
N ASP A 71 -11.08 18.14 -0.60
CA ASP A 71 -11.62 16.83 -0.23
C ASP A 71 -12.09 16.01 -1.46
N GLY A 72 -11.80 16.47 -2.67
CA GLY A 72 -12.25 15.84 -3.91
C GLY A 72 -13.71 16.12 -4.28
N ASN A 73 -14.40 17.07 -3.63
CA ASN A 73 -15.81 17.40 -3.92
C ASN A 73 -16.02 18.78 -4.57
N ALA A 74 -14.99 19.61 -4.71
CA ALA A 74 -15.08 20.95 -5.31
C ALA A 74 -14.12 21.07 -6.51
N PRO A 75 -14.41 20.36 -7.62
CA PRO A 75 -13.54 20.38 -8.79
C PRO A 75 -13.42 21.79 -9.39
N LEU A 76 -12.29 22.04 -10.07
CA LEU A 76 -11.97 23.33 -10.70
C LEU A 76 -13.02 23.75 -11.73
N ASP A 77 -13.55 22.79 -12.48
CA ASP A 77 -14.71 22.94 -13.37
C ASP A 77 -15.43 21.59 -13.53
N ASP A 78 -16.60 21.60 -14.16
CA ASP A 78 -17.49 20.43 -14.30
C ASP A 78 -16.91 19.27 -15.11
N SER A 79 -15.81 19.48 -15.86
CA SER A 79 -15.13 18.40 -16.58
C SER A 79 -14.25 17.53 -15.67
N TYR A 80 -13.87 18.02 -14.48
CA TYR A 80 -13.14 17.24 -13.50
C TYR A 80 -14.10 16.48 -12.58
N PRO A 81 -13.96 15.15 -12.46
CA PRO A 81 -14.88 14.37 -11.65
C PRO A 81 -14.67 14.65 -10.16
N ARG A 82 -15.77 14.58 -9.41
CA ARG A 82 -15.74 14.44 -7.95
C ARG A 82 -15.22 13.05 -7.60
N ILE A 83 -14.27 13.01 -6.66
CA ILE A 83 -13.62 11.78 -6.20
C ILE A 83 -13.72 11.60 -4.68
N GLY A 84 -14.13 12.64 -3.95
CA GLY A 84 -14.40 12.59 -2.52
C GLY A 84 -15.53 11.61 -2.18
N GLY A 85 -15.25 10.69 -1.25
CA GLY A 85 -16.19 9.67 -0.82
C GLY A 85 -16.52 8.60 -1.88
N GLN A 86 -15.73 8.51 -2.95
CA GLN A 86 -15.75 7.39 -3.87
C GLN A 86 -15.17 6.13 -3.21
N TYR A 87 -15.57 4.94 -3.66
CA TYR A 87 -14.97 3.69 -3.15
C TYR A 87 -13.45 3.68 -3.34
N ALA A 88 -12.70 3.49 -2.24
CA ALA A 88 -11.24 3.49 -2.26
C ALA A 88 -10.70 2.46 -3.27
N ASP A 89 -11.26 1.26 -3.31
CA ASP A 89 -10.88 0.22 -4.28
C ASP A 89 -11.04 0.68 -5.74
N TYR A 90 -12.10 1.44 -6.04
CA TYR A 90 -12.30 1.98 -7.38
C TYR A 90 -11.25 3.05 -7.72
N LEU A 91 -10.95 3.96 -6.79
CA LEU A 91 -9.93 4.99 -6.97
C LEU A 91 -8.55 4.36 -7.18
N ALA A 92 -8.20 3.38 -6.36
CA ALA A 92 -6.94 2.67 -6.44
C ALA A 92 -6.81 1.96 -7.80
N HIS A 93 -7.86 1.24 -8.22
CA HIS A 93 -7.89 0.57 -9.52
C HIS A 93 -7.81 1.57 -10.69
N ALA A 94 -8.47 2.73 -10.62
CA ALA A 94 -8.41 3.74 -11.66
C ALA A 94 -7.00 4.35 -11.80
N LEU A 95 -6.39 4.78 -10.69
CA LEU A 95 -5.02 5.32 -10.67
C LEU A 95 -4.00 4.28 -11.18
N HIS A 96 -4.15 3.03 -10.75
CA HIS A 96 -3.32 1.93 -11.22
C HIS A 96 -3.43 1.74 -12.74
N GLN A 97 -4.65 1.76 -13.27
CA GLN A 97 -4.88 1.65 -14.72
C GLN A 97 -4.33 2.84 -15.52
N TYR A 98 -4.41 4.06 -14.97
CA TYR A 98 -3.80 5.24 -15.60
C TYR A 98 -2.29 5.11 -15.67
N ARG A 99 -1.65 4.67 -14.58
CA ARG A 99 -0.21 4.43 -14.53
C ARG A 99 0.25 3.34 -15.51
N GLU A 100 -0.55 2.30 -15.70
CA GLU A 100 -0.24 1.18 -16.60
C GLU A 100 -0.66 1.41 -18.07
N GLY A 101 -1.30 2.53 -18.40
CA GLY A 101 -1.84 2.78 -19.74
C GLY A 101 -3.05 1.90 -20.12
N ARG A 102 -3.67 1.22 -19.15
CA ARG A 102 -4.91 0.44 -19.36
C ARG A 102 -6.15 1.33 -19.37
N ARG A 103 -6.06 2.51 -18.76
CA ARG A 103 -7.04 3.59 -18.83
C ARG A 103 -6.32 4.84 -19.29
N GLU A 104 -6.75 5.42 -20.40
CA GLU A 104 -6.04 6.54 -21.02
C GLU A 104 -6.76 7.86 -20.77
N HIS A 105 -6.00 8.88 -20.34
CA HIS A 105 -6.45 10.26 -20.30
C HIS A 105 -5.24 11.20 -20.25
N ALA A 106 -5.18 12.21 -21.13
CA ALA A 106 -4.00 13.07 -21.31
C ALA A 106 -3.45 13.66 -19.99
N LEU A 107 -4.34 14.06 -19.07
CA LEU A 107 -3.95 14.59 -17.77
C LEU A 107 -3.65 13.50 -16.73
N MET A 108 -4.60 12.58 -16.49
CA MET A 108 -4.48 11.61 -15.40
C MET A 108 -3.43 10.53 -15.65
N SER A 109 -3.15 10.16 -16.91
CA SER A 109 -2.02 9.27 -17.22
C SER A 109 -0.69 9.89 -16.75
N GLN A 110 -0.50 11.20 -16.94
CA GLN A 110 0.70 11.91 -16.46
C GLN A 110 0.73 12.06 -14.93
N GLN A 111 -0.42 12.33 -14.31
CA GLN A 111 -0.51 12.43 -12.84
C GLN A 111 -0.17 11.09 -12.16
N ALA A 112 -0.60 9.97 -12.75
CA ALA A 112 -0.40 8.64 -12.17
C ALA A 112 0.97 8.01 -12.49
N ALA A 113 1.67 8.49 -13.52
CA ALA A 113 2.85 7.85 -14.12
C ALA A 113 3.97 7.47 -13.13
N HIS A 114 4.14 8.25 -12.06
CA HIS A 114 5.22 8.08 -11.09
C HIS A 114 4.74 7.67 -9.69
N LEU A 115 3.46 7.33 -9.53
CA LEU A 115 2.94 6.86 -8.27
C LEU A 115 3.38 5.42 -8.01
N THR A 116 3.91 5.16 -6.83
CA THR A 116 4.13 3.80 -6.33
C THR A 116 2.81 3.15 -5.91
N ASP A 117 2.80 1.83 -5.75
CA ASP A 117 1.61 1.08 -5.30
C ASP A 117 1.07 1.58 -3.96
N GLN A 118 1.97 1.84 -3.02
CA GLN A 118 1.61 2.37 -1.71
C GLN A 118 1.03 3.78 -1.82
N GLN A 119 1.58 4.64 -2.69
CA GLN A 119 1.04 5.99 -2.89
C GLN A 119 -0.36 5.96 -3.53
N ILE A 120 -0.60 5.03 -4.46
CA ILE A 120 -1.95 4.83 -5.02
C ILE A 120 -2.92 4.40 -3.92
N ALA A 121 -2.54 3.43 -3.09
CA ALA A 121 -3.35 2.98 -1.97
C ALA A 121 -3.64 4.11 -0.96
N ASP A 122 -2.61 4.91 -0.62
CA ASP A 122 -2.71 6.03 0.31
C ASP A 122 -3.68 7.10 -0.23
N LEU A 123 -3.54 7.52 -1.50
CA LEU A 123 -4.45 8.49 -2.15
C LEU A 123 -5.89 7.98 -2.20
N ALA A 124 -6.07 6.70 -2.55
CA ALA A 124 -7.38 6.07 -2.61
C ALA A 124 -8.05 6.01 -1.23
N ALA A 125 -7.31 5.65 -0.19
CA ALA A 125 -7.80 5.66 1.19
C ALA A 125 -8.16 7.08 1.64
N TYR A 126 -7.34 8.08 1.32
CA TYR A 126 -7.62 9.47 1.64
C TYR A 126 -8.93 9.95 1.02
N PHE A 127 -9.03 9.96 -0.32
CA PHE A 127 -10.22 10.47 -1.01
C PHE A 127 -11.46 9.62 -0.72
N GLY A 128 -11.32 8.31 -0.59
CA GLY A 128 -12.44 7.43 -0.26
C GLY A 128 -12.96 7.57 1.17
N SER A 129 -12.14 8.11 2.09
CA SER A 129 -12.58 8.45 3.44
C SER A 129 -13.28 9.80 3.56
N ARG A 130 -13.31 10.61 2.48
CA ARG A 130 -13.97 11.92 2.49
C ARG A 130 -15.49 11.77 2.44
N PRO A 131 -16.27 12.79 2.87
CA PRO A 131 -17.72 12.76 2.72
C PRO A 131 -18.12 12.59 1.26
N THR A 132 -19.07 11.69 0.98
CA THR A 132 -19.56 11.51 -0.39
C THR A 132 -20.52 12.64 -0.77
N GLN A 133 -20.26 13.26 -1.92
CA GLN A 133 -21.23 14.10 -2.64
C GLN A 133 -21.56 13.51 -4.01
N LEU A 134 -21.29 12.22 -4.19
CA LEU A 134 -21.63 11.49 -5.40
C LEU A 134 -23.13 11.23 -5.40
N ARG A 135 -23.80 11.62 -6.48
CA ARG A 135 -25.20 11.30 -6.71
C ARG A 135 -25.28 9.94 -7.41
N ASP A 136 -26.00 9.01 -6.82
CA ASP A 136 -26.33 7.74 -7.45
C ASP A 136 -27.72 7.82 -8.11
N LEU A 137 -28.20 6.67 -8.60
CA LEU A 137 -29.51 6.58 -9.24
C LEU A 137 -30.64 6.34 -8.22
N HIS A 138 -30.42 6.47 -6.91
CA HIS A 138 -31.51 6.37 -5.95
C HIS A 138 -32.43 7.59 -6.10
N GLY A 139 -33.72 7.34 -6.35
CA GLY A 139 -34.74 8.40 -6.45
C GLY A 139 -34.84 9.08 -7.82
N VAL A 140 -34.28 8.49 -8.88
CA VAL A 140 -34.43 8.98 -10.28
C VAL A 140 -35.58 8.30 -11.05
N HIS A 141 -36.58 7.77 -10.34
CA HIS A 141 -37.76 7.11 -10.90
C HIS A 141 -39.05 7.80 -10.48
#